data_AF-A0AAV5SX31-F1
#
_entry.id   AF-A0AAV5SX31-F1
#
_cell.length_a   1.000
_cell.length_b   1.000
_cell.length_c   1.000
_cell.angle_alpha   90.00
_cell.angle_beta   90.00
_cell.angle_gamma   90.00
#
_symmetry.space_group_name_H-M   'P 1'
#
loop_
_entity.id
_entity.type
_entity.pdbx_description
1 polymer ?
#
loop_
_entity_poly.entity_id
_entity_poly.type
_entity_poly.pdbx_seq_one_letter_code
_entity_poly.pdbx_strand_id
1 'polypeptide(L)'
;MEHLYLLLLLSSPLFLCQSNTFSIPLLFGNLSFGKNPDGTSAFNVDQNLNILGNGAKRNTTFTLGNGTFMVKDDANAIVNHTDFGGGGEFGVRPNGVVVDNKINAGNKTMEGGLGKESNFLSSLFGAFGGPKGRR
;
A
#
# COMPACT_ATOMS: atom_id res chain seq x y z
N MET A 1 -45.42 -11.37 -9.12
CA MET A 1 -44.20 -11.88 -8.43
C MET A 1 -43.10 -12.23 -9.42
N GLU A 2 -43.38 -12.89 -10.54
CA GLU A 2 -42.36 -13.33 -11.50
C GLU A 2 -41.58 -12.21 -12.21
N HIS A 3 -42.24 -11.08 -12.54
CA HIS A 3 -41.56 -9.93 -13.15
C HIS A 3 -40.53 -9.25 -12.23
N LEU A 4 -40.69 -9.38 -10.91
CA LEU A 4 -39.74 -8.84 -9.93
C LEU A 4 -38.44 -9.66 -9.92
N TYR A 5 -38.54 -10.98 -10.05
CA TYR A 5 -37.38 -11.89 -10.12
C TYR A 5 -36.57 -11.70 -11.40
N LEU A 6 -37.24 -11.50 -12.53
CA LEU A 6 -36.59 -11.20 -13.82
C LEU A 6 -35.81 -9.88 -13.78
N LEU A 7 -36.36 -8.84 -13.14
CA LEU A 7 -35.68 -7.55 -12.98
C LEU A 7 -34.45 -7.65 -12.06
N LEU A 8 -34.55 -8.43 -10.97
CA LEU A 8 -33.44 -8.73 -10.07
C LEU A 8 -32.33 -9.53 -10.78
N LEU A 9 -32.69 -10.54 -11.58
CA LEU A 9 -31.76 -11.36 -12.36
C LEU A 9 -31.06 -10.58 -13.48
N LEU A 10 -31.76 -9.64 -14.15
CA LEU A 10 -31.15 -8.79 -15.18
C LEU A 10 -30.31 -7.65 -14.60
N SER A 11 -30.57 -7.23 -13.36
CA SER A 11 -29.78 -6.17 -12.70
C SER A 11 -28.48 -6.68 -12.07
N SER A 12 -28.40 -7.97 -11.72
CA SER A 12 -27.22 -8.55 -11.05
C SER A 12 -25.91 -8.50 -11.85
N PRO A 13 -25.86 -8.67 -13.19
CA PRO A 13 -24.62 -8.50 -13.96
C PRO A 13 -24.19 -7.02 -14.05
N LEU A 14 -25.12 -6.08 -13.97
CA LEU A 14 -24.82 -4.64 -13.94
C LEU A 14 -24.17 -4.21 -12.61
N PHE A 15 -24.46 -4.94 -11.52
CA PHE A 15 -23.78 -4.76 -10.23
C PHE A 15 -22.40 -5.41 -10.18
N LEU A 16 -22.20 -6.55 -10.85
CA LEU A 16 -20.92 -7.28 -10.83
C LEU A 16 -19.83 -6.64 -11.72
N CYS A 17 -20.22 -5.77 -12.67
CA CYS A 17 -19.30 -5.13 -13.62
C CYS A 17 -18.71 -3.78 -13.15
N GLN A 18 -18.93 -3.38 -11.88
CA GLN A 18 -18.54 -2.04 -11.41
C GLN A 18 -17.10 -1.91 -10.88
N SER A 19 -16.35 -3.00 -10.71
CA SER A 19 -14.95 -2.96 -10.25
C SER A 19 -14.01 -3.60 -11.27
N ASN A 20 -13.95 -3.04 -12.48
CA ASN A 20 -12.95 -3.47 -13.45
C ASN A 20 -11.57 -2.98 -12.99
N THR A 21 -10.77 -3.92 -12.49
CA THR A 21 -9.32 -3.74 -12.32
C THR A 21 -8.62 -4.46 -13.46
N PHE A 22 -7.81 -3.73 -14.20
CA PHE A 22 -7.01 -4.22 -15.32
C PHE A 22 -5.54 -4.27 -14.89
N SER A 23 -4.85 -5.38 -15.15
CA SER A 23 -3.45 -5.57 -14.78
C SER A 23 -2.63 -6.08 -15.97
N ILE A 24 -1.52 -5.40 -16.27
CA ILE A 24 -0.51 -5.82 -17.25
C ILE A 24 0.66 -6.44 -16.48
N PRO A 25 0.96 -7.74 -16.65
CA PRO A 25 2.14 -8.35 -16.05
C PRO A 25 3.41 -7.82 -16.74
N LEU A 26 4.44 -7.54 -15.94
CA LEU A 26 5.80 -7.23 -16.38
C LEU A 26 6.74 -8.37 -15.96
N LEU A 27 7.92 -8.46 -16.58
CA LEU A 27 8.90 -9.51 -16.28
C LEU A 27 9.27 -9.61 -14.78
N PHE A 28 9.27 -8.48 -14.08
CA PHE A 28 9.53 -8.39 -12.64
C PHE A 28 8.50 -7.49 -11.94
N GLY A 29 7.21 -7.62 -12.25
CA GLY A 29 6.20 -6.74 -11.65
C GLY A 29 4.83 -6.75 -12.33
N ASN A 30 4.02 -5.72 -12.04
CA ASN A 30 2.75 -5.45 -12.71
C ASN A 30 2.46 -3.94 -12.79
N LEU A 31 1.68 -3.55 -13.80
CA LEU A 31 0.98 -2.28 -13.86
C LEU A 31 -0.51 -2.56 -13.70
N SER A 32 -1.19 -1.92 -12.76
CA SER A 32 -2.63 -2.12 -12.61
C SER A 32 -3.40 -0.82 -12.48
N PHE A 33 -4.62 -0.82 -13.00
CA PHE A 33 -5.53 0.31 -13.00
C PHE A 33 -6.91 -0.21 -12.64
N GLY A 34 -7.58 0.41 -11.69
CA GLY A 34 -8.92 -0.05 -11.32
C GLY A 34 -9.67 0.94 -10.47
N LYS A 35 -10.97 0.66 -10.27
CA LYS A 35 -11.77 1.32 -9.25
C LYS A 35 -11.76 0.49 -7.97
N ASN A 36 -11.46 1.16 -6.87
CA ASN A 36 -11.60 0.63 -5.53
C ASN A 36 -13.08 0.54 -5.13
N PRO A 37 -13.43 -0.30 -4.14
CA PRO A 37 -14.80 -0.45 -3.64
C PRO A 37 -15.42 0.86 -3.10
N ASP A 38 -14.59 1.79 -2.67
CA ASP A 38 -15.00 3.12 -2.17
C ASP A 38 -15.26 4.14 -3.30
N GLY A 39 -15.16 3.72 -4.56
CA GLY A 39 -15.37 4.54 -5.75
C GLY A 39 -14.16 5.37 -6.18
N THR A 40 -13.03 5.30 -5.46
CA THR A 40 -11.77 5.92 -5.91
C THR A 40 -11.14 5.09 -7.04
N SER A 41 -10.38 5.74 -7.91
CA SER A 41 -9.56 5.08 -8.93
C SER A 41 -8.13 4.93 -8.42
N ALA A 42 -7.56 3.75 -8.59
CA ALA A 42 -6.18 3.45 -8.27
C ALA A 42 -5.38 3.14 -9.54
N PHE A 43 -4.17 3.69 -9.62
CA PHE A 43 -3.12 3.25 -10.53
C PHE A 43 -1.95 2.72 -9.70
N ASN A 44 -1.50 1.51 -9.99
CA ASN A 44 -0.42 0.85 -9.28
C ASN A 44 0.71 0.44 -10.21
N VAL A 45 1.93 0.62 -9.73
CA VAL A 45 3.17 0.14 -10.34
C VAL A 45 3.87 -0.71 -9.29
N ASP A 46 3.82 -2.02 -9.48
CA ASP A 46 4.51 -3.00 -8.63
C ASP A 46 5.73 -3.54 -9.38
N GLN A 47 6.86 -3.55 -8.72
CA GLN A 47 8.12 -4.09 -9.21
C GLN A 47 8.70 -4.98 -8.11
N ASN A 48 9.07 -6.20 -8.45
CA ASN A 48 9.64 -7.15 -7.51
C ASN A 48 10.61 -8.10 -8.22
N LEU A 49 11.88 -8.01 -7.85
CA LEU A 49 12.93 -8.93 -8.23
C LEU A 49 13.50 -9.53 -6.95
N ASN A 50 13.42 -10.85 -6.81
CA ASN A 50 14.01 -11.57 -5.68
C ASN A 50 14.68 -12.85 -6.18
N ILE A 51 16.01 -12.88 -6.11
CA ILE A 51 16.84 -14.02 -6.48
C ILE A 51 17.50 -14.54 -5.21
N LEU A 52 17.09 -15.73 -4.77
CA LEU A 52 17.66 -16.40 -3.60
C LEU A 52 17.69 -15.52 -2.33
N GLY A 53 16.62 -14.77 -2.09
CA GLY A 53 16.50 -13.89 -0.93
C GLY A 53 17.23 -12.55 -1.07
N ASN A 54 17.75 -12.23 -2.26
CA ASN A 54 18.41 -10.96 -2.53
C ASN A 54 17.77 -10.27 -3.74
N GLY A 55 17.52 -8.98 -3.63
CA GLY A 55 16.93 -8.21 -4.73
C GLY A 55 16.29 -6.90 -4.26
N ALA A 56 15.23 -6.49 -4.93
CA ALA A 56 14.53 -5.25 -4.62
C ALA A 56 13.05 -5.35 -5.00
N LYS A 57 12.23 -4.64 -4.24
CA LYS A 57 10.82 -4.44 -4.53
C LYS A 57 10.44 -2.97 -4.40
N ARG A 58 9.57 -2.50 -5.28
CA ARG A 58 8.99 -1.17 -5.24
C ARG A 58 7.51 -1.24 -5.57
N ASN A 59 6.68 -0.54 -4.82
CA ASN A 59 5.26 -0.42 -5.11
C ASN A 59 4.84 1.04 -5.02
N THR A 60 4.43 1.61 -6.14
CA THR A 60 3.93 2.98 -6.24
C THR A 60 2.45 2.95 -6.58
N THR A 61 1.61 3.52 -5.71
CA THR A 61 0.16 3.60 -5.90
C THR A 61 -0.28 5.07 -5.92
N PHE A 62 -1.06 5.44 -6.93
CA PHE A 62 -1.78 6.70 -7.00
C PHE A 62 -3.26 6.42 -6.80
N THR A 63 -3.93 7.13 -5.90
CA THR A 63 -5.37 6.99 -5.66
C THR A 63 -6.05 8.34 -5.81
N LEU A 64 -7.11 8.39 -6.61
CA LEU A 64 -7.81 9.61 -7.03
C LEU A 64 -9.33 9.41 -6.98
N GLY A 65 -10.07 10.40 -6.50
CA GLY A 65 -11.54 10.43 -6.56
C GLY A 65 -12.19 10.57 -5.19
N ASN A 66 -13.49 10.90 -5.15
CA ASN A 66 -14.26 11.08 -3.91
C ASN A 66 -13.56 11.97 -2.86
N GLY A 67 -12.97 13.09 -3.29
CA GLY A 67 -12.22 13.99 -2.40
C GLY A 67 -10.87 13.44 -1.91
N THR A 68 -10.39 12.36 -2.52
CA THR A 68 -9.11 11.72 -2.23
C THR A 68 -8.11 11.97 -3.35
N PHE A 69 -6.91 12.38 -2.97
CA PHE A 69 -5.69 12.34 -3.79
C PHE A 69 -4.58 11.81 -2.90
N MET A 70 -4.14 10.58 -3.16
CA MET A 70 -3.08 9.93 -2.39
C MET A 70 -1.99 9.42 -3.32
N VAL A 71 -0.76 9.54 -2.85
CA VAL A 71 0.41 8.91 -3.45
C VAL A 71 1.07 8.08 -2.37
N LYS A 72 1.25 6.80 -2.66
CA LYS A 72 1.99 5.86 -1.82
C LYS A 72 3.16 5.33 -2.62
N ASP A 73 4.36 5.37 -2.06
CA ASP A 73 5.55 4.79 -2.67
C ASP A 73 6.32 4.01 -1.61
N ASP A 74 6.49 2.72 -1.81
CA ASP A 74 7.29 1.84 -0.98
C ASP A 74 8.45 1.30 -1.81
N ALA A 75 9.69 1.41 -1.33
CA ALA A 75 10.88 0.88 -1.98
C ALA A 75 11.77 0.17 -0.95
N ASN A 76 12.02 -1.13 -1.16
CA ASN A 76 12.85 -1.94 -0.27
C ASN A 76 13.85 -2.77 -1.08
N ALA A 77 15.09 -2.81 -0.62
CA ALA A 77 16.02 -3.88 -0.95
C ALA A 77 15.66 -5.13 -0.13
N ILE A 78 15.83 -6.29 -0.72
CA ILE A 78 15.71 -7.58 -0.05
C ILE A 78 17.14 -8.09 0.11
N VAL A 79 17.57 -8.35 1.34
CA VAL A 79 18.89 -8.90 1.66
C VAL A 79 18.69 -10.07 2.60
N ASN A 80 19.11 -11.26 2.19
CA ASN A 80 18.91 -12.51 2.95
C ASN A 80 17.46 -12.67 3.46
N HIS A 81 16.49 -12.57 2.55
CA HIS A 81 15.06 -12.65 2.83
C HIS A 81 14.49 -11.55 3.73
N THR A 82 15.25 -10.49 3.99
CA THR A 82 14.85 -9.41 4.89
C THR A 82 14.79 -8.08 4.16
N ASP A 83 13.75 -7.29 4.44
CA ASP A 83 13.54 -6.00 3.78
C ASP A 83 14.33 -4.87 4.46
N PHE A 84 15.01 -4.08 3.64
CA PHE A 84 15.69 -2.86 4.04
C PHE A 84 15.28 -1.72 3.12
N GLY A 85 14.75 -0.64 3.67
CA GLY A 85 14.28 0.49 2.87
C GLY A 85 13.17 1.22 3.58
N GLY A 86 12.19 1.68 2.81
CA GLY A 86 11.09 2.42 3.38
C GLY A 86 10.08 2.83 2.35
N GLY A 87 9.04 3.46 2.83
CA GLY A 87 8.00 4.02 2.00
C GLY A 87 7.25 5.09 2.72
N GLY A 88 6.35 5.72 2.01
CA GLY A 88 5.49 6.73 2.58
C GLY A 88 4.19 6.83 1.81
N GLU A 89 3.25 7.47 2.46
CA GLU A 89 1.99 7.86 1.88
C GLU A 89 1.78 9.35 2.16
N PHE A 90 1.51 10.13 1.11
CA PHE A 90 1.16 11.53 1.26
C PHE A 90 -0.04 11.89 0.40
N GLY A 91 -0.84 12.83 0.88
CA GLY A 91 -1.98 13.31 0.12
C GLY A 91 -3.07 13.90 0.98
N VAL A 92 -4.27 13.94 0.41
CA VAL A 92 -5.48 14.47 1.04
C VAL A 92 -6.58 13.43 0.88
N ARG A 93 -7.31 13.21 1.97
CA ARG A 93 -8.57 12.46 2.02
C ARG A 93 -9.68 13.42 2.46
N PRO A 94 -10.97 13.03 2.35
CA PRO A 94 -12.07 13.86 2.84
C PRO A 94 -11.95 14.29 4.31
N ASN A 95 -11.21 13.52 5.12
CA ASN A 95 -10.98 13.78 6.53
C ASN A 95 -9.69 14.57 6.84
N GLY A 96 -8.91 14.98 5.84
CA GLY A 96 -7.75 15.85 6.02
C GLY A 96 -6.50 15.41 5.26
N VAL A 97 -5.37 16.00 5.64
CA VAL A 97 -4.05 15.72 5.06
C VAL A 97 -3.47 14.47 5.71
N VAL A 98 -2.90 13.60 4.89
CA VAL A 98 -2.18 12.41 5.32
C VAL A 98 -0.72 12.57 4.91
N VAL A 99 0.18 12.35 5.85
CA VAL A 99 1.62 12.20 5.60
C VAL A 99 2.10 11.12 6.56
N ASP A 100 2.42 9.97 6.01
CA ASP A 100 2.88 8.79 6.73
C ASP A 100 4.20 8.32 6.11
N ASN A 101 5.10 7.81 6.93
CA ASN A 101 6.38 7.26 6.52
C ASN A 101 6.62 5.95 7.26
N LYS A 102 7.35 5.05 6.62
CA LYS A 102 7.73 3.75 7.14
C LYS A 102 9.15 3.46 6.75
N ILE A 103 9.94 2.95 7.68
CA ILE A 103 11.32 2.53 7.46
C ILE A 103 11.42 1.08 7.90
N ASN A 104 11.87 0.22 6.99
CA ASN A 104 12.20 -1.17 7.27
C ASN A 104 13.72 -1.29 7.41
N ALA A 105 14.16 -1.79 8.56
CA ALA A 105 15.56 -2.06 8.86
C ALA A 105 15.68 -3.51 9.32
N GLY A 106 15.43 -4.44 8.41
CA GLY A 106 15.49 -5.86 8.68
C GLY A 106 14.26 -6.33 9.46
N ASN A 107 14.48 -6.78 10.71
CA ASN A 107 13.41 -7.20 11.62
C ASN A 107 12.76 -6.05 12.40
N LYS A 108 13.15 -4.81 12.13
CA LYS A 108 12.59 -3.61 12.75
C LYS A 108 11.87 -2.79 11.70
N THR A 109 10.64 -2.39 12.00
CA THR A 109 9.87 -1.43 11.22
C THR A 109 9.57 -0.23 12.11
N MET A 110 9.82 0.97 11.58
CA MET A 110 9.53 2.23 12.25
C MET A 110 8.51 2.98 11.41
N GLU A 111 7.40 3.36 12.02
CA GLU A 111 6.33 4.12 11.38
C GLU A 111 6.28 5.52 11.98
N GLY A 112 6.21 6.52 11.11
CA GLY A 112 6.08 7.92 11.46
C GLY A 112 5.09 8.61 10.53
N GLY A 113 4.93 9.91 10.71
CA GLY A 113 3.91 10.68 10.02
C GLY A 113 3.26 11.68 10.94
N LEU A 114 2.33 12.46 10.38
CA LEU A 114 1.55 13.43 11.13
C LEU A 114 0.76 12.75 12.25
N GLY A 115 1.02 13.16 13.49
CA GLY A 115 0.39 12.60 14.69
C GLY A 115 0.97 11.26 15.15
N LYS A 116 2.03 10.75 14.50
CA LYS A 116 2.69 9.48 14.84
C LYS A 116 4.14 9.68 15.33
N GLU A 117 4.54 10.91 15.62
CA GLU A 117 5.92 11.29 15.92
C GLU A 117 6.43 10.60 17.20
N SER A 118 5.58 10.48 18.23
CA SER A 118 5.95 9.81 19.48
C SER A 118 6.25 8.31 19.27
N ASN A 119 5.43 7.64 18.46
CA ASN A 119 5.61 6.22 18.13
C ASN A 119 6.87 6.00 17.29
N PHE A 120 7.11 6.90 16.34
CA PHE A 120 8.33 6.88 15.52
C PHE A 120 9.57 7.01 16.40
N LEU A 121 9.62 8.02 17.26
CA LEU A 121 10.77 8.27 18.15
C LEU A 121 10.97 7.11 19.13
N SER A 122 9.90 6.58 19.73
CA SER A 122 9.96 5.39 20.58
C SER A 122 10.56 4.20 19.85
N SER A 123 10.12 3.95 18.60
CA SER A 123 10.64 2.85 17.78
C SER A 123 12.10 3.07 17.38
N LEU A 124 12.50 4.31 17.09
CA LEU A 124 13.86 4.70 16.76
C LEU A 124 14.80 4.52 17.95
N PHE A 125 14.41 5.00 19.14
CA PHE A 125 15.20 4.83 20.36
C PHE A 125 15.25 3.37 20.80
N GLY A 126 14.16 2.60 20.63
CA GLY A 126 14.19 1.14 20.81
C GLY A 126 15.09 0.44 19.78
N ALA A 127 15.24 1.02 18.59
CA ALA A 127 16.12 0.49 17.55
C ALA A 127 17.60 0.66 17.92
N PHE A 128 17.99 1.84 18.42
CA PHE A 128 19.37 2.20 18.80
C PHE A 128 19.75 1.90 20.26
N GLY A 129 18.78 1.73 21.16
CA GLY A 129 18.99 1.64 22.59
C GLY A 129 19.63 0.34 23.08
N GLY A 130 19.70 -0.70 22.23
CA GLY A 130 20.28 -2.00 22.56
C GLY A 130 19.60 -2.70 23.76
N PRO A 131 19.87 -4.01 23.97
CA PRO A 131 19.43 -4.65 25.20
C PRO A 131 20.18 -3.99 26.36
N LYS A 132 19.47 -3.42 27.34
CA LYS A 132 20.07 -3.16 28.65
C LYS A 132 20.71 -4.47 29.10
N GLY A 133 22.04 -4.46 29.22
CA GLY A 133 22.82 -5.62 29.59
C GLY A 133 22.20 -6.31 30.81
N ARG A 134 21.80 -7.57 30.62
CA ARG A 134 21.66 -8.50 31.74
C ARG A 134 23.07 -8.81 32.22
N ARG A 135 23.53 -8.03 33.20
CA ARG A 135 24.49 -8.50 34.19
C ARG A 135 23.77 -9.48 35.12
#